data_AF-A0AAN7BGU1-F1
#
_entry.id   AF-A0AAN7BGU1-F1
#
_cell.length_a   1.000
_cell.length_b   1.000
_cell.length_c   1.000
_cell.angle_alpha   90.00
_cell.angle_beta   90.00
_cell.angle_gamma   90.00
#
_symmetry.space_group_name_H-M   'P 1'
#
loop_
_entity.id
_entity.type
_entity.pdbx_description
1 polymer ?
#
loop_
_entity_poly.entity_id
_entity_poly.type
_entity_poly.pdbx_seq_one_letter_code
_entity_poly.pdbx_strand_id
1 'polypeptide(L)'
;MTDILSTQNRRLTSTFASTANPRSFPSLSFLASDTNTLDPQYLFNSLLAVPAFNSDDGFSPDFFSTFVGVVDDGQGIEMRDGELWGPHCIITIHGNLDPGPYFVIANSIHQAWKLFHDVLDAFSMAVYSRNVNITGPTSSKLIPLTLLDEDGIWKAVTVPSRCYFLPSKDHPLAGMRITVKDNYPLAGVKSTFSSRTYTATYDADIYTAAFVRKLIHLV
;
A
#
# COMPACT_ATOMS: atom_id res chain seq x y z
N MET A 1 -19.19 8.49 11.69
CA MET A 1 -18.75 9.12 10.43
C MET A 1 -17.24 9.22 10.55
N THR A 2 -16.58 8.09 10.32
CA THR A 2 -15.19 7.86 10.72
C THR A 2 -14.35 7.75 9.47
N ASP A 3 -13.43 8.71 9.32
CA ASP A 3 -12.41 8.77 8.28
C ASP A 3 -11.48 7.54 8.37
N ILE A 4 -11.54 6.64 7.38
CA ILE A 4 -10.67 5.45 7.32
C ILE A 4 -9.59 5.56 6.22
N LEU A 5 -9.65 6.53 5.30
CA LEU A 5 -8.79 6.48 4.11
C LEU A 5 -7.81 7.65 4.03
N SER A 6 -6.73 7.55 4.82
CA SER A 6 -5.51 8.33 4.66
C SER A 6 -4.33 7.36 4.52
N THR A 7 -3.48 7.52 3.52
CA THR A 7 -2.14 6.91 3.53
C THR A 7 -1.41 7.48 4.76
N GLN A 8 -1.40 6.73 5.86
CA GLN A 8 -0.86 7.16 7.16
C GLN A 8 0.67 7.22 7.10
N ASN A 9 1.23 8.23 6.42
CA ASN A 9 2.64 8.59 6.58
C ASN A 9 2.78 9.25 7.96
N ARG A 10 2.98 8.45 9.02
CA ARG A 10 3.21 8.96 10.36
C ARG A 10 4.70 9.03 10.68
N ARG A 11 5.11 10.18 11.19
CA ARG A 11 6.46 10.43 11.70
C ARG A 11 6.57 9.87 13.12
N LEU A 12 7.54 9.00 13.34
CA LEU A 12 7.83 8.32 14.60
C LEU A 12 8.63 9.26 15.50
N THR A 13 8.20 9.39 16.75
CA THR A 13 8.75 10.33 17.74
C THR A 13 10.02 9.83 18.45
N SER A 14 10.42 8.57 18.28
CA SER A 14 11.63 7.98 18.89
C SER A 14 12.67 7.56 17.85
N THR A 15 13.93 8.00 18.01
CA THR A 15 15.04 7.74 17.09
C THR A 15 15.37 6.24 17.00
N PHE A 16 15.38 5.69 15.78
CA PHE A 16 15.80 4.31 15.53
C PHE A 16 17.32 4.20 15.67
N ALA A 17 17.79 3.51 16.71
CA ALA A 17 19.16 3.01 16.74
C ALA A 17 19.20 1.68 15.96
N SER A 18 19.24 1.79 14.63
CA SER A 18 19.61 0.64 13.80
C SER A 18 21.09 0.36 14.02
N THR A 19 21.42 -0.74 14.71
CA THR A 19 22.75 -1.35 14.63
C THR A 19 22.99 -2.02 13.28
N ALA A 20 21.98 -2.08 12.41
CA ALA A 20 22.11 -2.58 11.06
C ALA A 20 22.79 -1.54 10.16
N ASN A 21 23.85 -2.02 9.51
CA ASN A 21 24.64 -1.38 8.46
C ASN A 21 23.75 -0.54 7.53
N PRO A 22 24.08 0.71 7.14
CA PRO A 22 23.26 1.56 6.26
C PRO A 22 22.97 0.98 4.86
N ARG A 23 23.50 -0.21 4.53
CA ARG A 23 23.15 -1.03 3.36
C ARG A 23 22.10 -2.12 3.65
N SER A 24 21.58 -2.23 4.87
CA SER A 24 20.56 -3.22 5.22
C SER A 24 19.21 -2.79 4.62
N PHE A 25 18.54 -3.73 3.95
CA PHE A 25 17.19 -3.56 3.44
C PHE A 25 16.24 -3.01 4.51
N PRO A 26 15.22 -2.22 4.13
CA PRO A 26 14.20 -1.76 5.08
C PRO A 26 13.59 -2.96 5.78
N SER A 27 13.46 -2.90 7.11
CA SER A 27 12.84 -3.98 7.88
C SER A 27 11.40 -4.15 7.41
N LEU A 28 11.12 -5.36 6.94
CA LEU A 28 9.87 -5.74 6.31
C LEU A 28 8.92 -6.22 7.42
N SER A 29 7.82 -5.49 7.65
CA SER A 29 7.01 -5.73 8.84
C SER A 29 5.53 -5.91 8.53
N PHE A 30 4.90 -6.94 9.10
CA PHE A 30 3.44 -7.07 9.09
C PHE A 30 2.83 -6.52 10.38
N LEU A 31 1.79 -5.70 10.24
CA LEU A 31 1.03 -5.16 11.36
C LEU A 31 -0.22 -6.00 11.65
N ALA A 32 -0.32 -6.57 12.85
CA ALA A 32 -1.57 -7.13 13.36
C ALA A 32 -2.16 -6.15 14.38
N SER A 33 -3.36 -5.64 14.08
CA SER A 33 -4.11 -4.76 14.96
C SER A 33 -4.90 -5.61 15.95
N ASP A 34 -5.02 -5.08 17.17
CA ASP A 34 -5.65 -5.65 18.36
C ASP A 34 -4.79 -6.67 19.11
N THR A 35 -4.12 -6.20 20.17
CA THR A 35 -4.37 -6.67 21.55
C THR A 35 -3.33 -6.10 22.53
N ASN A 36 -3.74 -6.00 23.79
CA ASN A 36 -2.84 -5.83 24.95
C ASN A 36 -1.83 -6.99 25.14
N THR A 37 -1.71 -7.91 24.18
CA THR A 37 -0.88 -9.10 24.21
C THR A 37 0.11 -9.08 23.05
N LEU A 38 1.38 -8.84 23.37
CA LEU A 38 2.50 -8.90 22.44
C LEU A 38 2.98 -10.35 22.19
N ASP A 39 2.10 -11.34 22.30
CA ASP A 39 2.46 -12.74 22.09
C ASP A 39 2.66 -13.03 20.59
N PRO A 40 3.88 -13.46 20.17
CA PRO A 40 4.17 -13.87 18.80
C PRO A 40 3.12 -14.78 18.15
N GLN A 41 2.69 -15.81 18.88
CA GLN A 41 1.77 -16.82 18.35
C GLN A 41 0.39 -16.21 18.11
N TYR A 42 -0.07 -15.36 19.04
CA TYR A 42 -1.32 -14.62 18.90
C TYR A 42 -1.29 -13.65 17.73
N LEU A 43 -0.22 -12.84 17.59
CA LEU A 43 -0.07 -11.89 16.48
C LEU A 43 -0.07 -12.61 15.12
N PHE A 44 0.59 -13.76 15.03
CA PHE A 44 0.57 -14.59 13.83
C PHE A 44 -0.83 -15.13 13.51
N ASN A 45 -1.57 -15.60 14.52
CA ASN A 45 -2.93 -16.08 14.33
C ASN A 45 -3.90 -14.96 13.94
N SER A 46 -3.76 -13.76 14.51
CA SER A 46 -4.54 -12.57 14.14
C SER A 46 -4.26 -12.14 12.70
N LEU A 47 -3.02 -12.29 12.24
CA LEU A 47 -2.66 -12.09 10.85
C LEU A 47 -3.33 -13.11 9.92
N LEU A 48 -3.26 -14.41 10.24
CA LEU A 48 -3.94 -15.46 9.47
C LEU A 48 -5.46 -15.28 9.43
N ALA A 49 -6.04 -14.58 10.41
CA ALA A 49 -7.47 -14.29 10.47
C ALA A 49 -7.90 -13.13 9.54
N VAL A 50 -6.97 -12.35 8.97
CA VAL A 50 -7.33 -11.28 8.02
C VAL A 50 -7.95 -11.90 6.76
N PRO A 51 -9.22 -11.59 6.41
CA PRO A 51 -9.95 -12.31 5.36
C PRO A 51 -9.27 -12.30 3.98
N ALA A 52 -8.57 -11.22 3.66
CA ALA A 52 -7.89 -11.06 2.38
C ALA A 52 -6.52 -11.74 2.31
N PHE A 53 -5.96 -12.17 3.46
CA PHE A 53 -4.56 -12.58 3.58
C PHE A 53 -4.19 -13.73 2.65
N ASN A 54 -4.99 -14.81 2.66
CA ASN A 54 -4.76 -15.99 1.81
C ASN A 54 -4.91 -15.70 0.31
N SER A 55 -5.59 -14.61 -0.05
CA SER A 55 -5.79 -14.20 -1.43
C SER A 55 -4.86 -13.05 -1.84
N ASP A 56 -3.99 -12.58 -0.96
CA ASP A 56 -3.15 -11.41 -1.23
C ASP A 56 -1.88 -11.80 -1.99
N ASP A 57 -1.81 -11.41 -3.25
CA ASP A 57 -0.63 -11.57 -4.11
C ASP A 57 0.35 -10.40 -4.00
N GLY A 58 -0.01 -9.32 -3.29
CA GLY A 58 0.87 -8.21 -2.92
C GLY A 58 1.75 -8.50 -1.70
N PHE A 59 1.39 -9.53 -0.93
CA PHE A 59 2.12 -9.98 0.25
C PHE A 59 3.30 -10.91 -0.13
N SER A 60 4.37 -10.88 0.67
CA SER A 60 5.51 -11.83 0.60
C SER A 60 5.71 -12.50 1.95
N PRO A 61 6.05 -13.80 2.02
CA PRO A 61 6.45 -14.43 3.28
C PRO A 61 7.63 -13.74 3.98
N ASP A 62 8.46 -12.98 3.26
CA ASP A 62 9.58 -12.24 3.86
C ASP A 62 9.09 -11.20 4.90
N PHE A 63 7.83 -10.74 4.81
CA PHE A 63 7.22 -9.82 5.78
C PHE A 63 7.04 -10.45 7.16
N PHE A 64 7.17 -11.78 7.30
CA PHE A 64 7.11 -12.46 8.60
C PHE A 64 8.41 -12.34 9.41
N SER A 65 9.49 -11.78 8.85
CA SER A 65 10.75 -11.59 9.58
C SER A 65 10.64 -10.57 10.72
N THR A 66 9.74 -9.58 10.61
CA THR A 66 9.46 -8.58 11.63
C THR A 66 7.96 -8.44 11.82
N PHE A 67 7.47 -8.45 13.06
CA PHE A 67 6.06 -8.18 13.35
C PHE A 67 5.95 -6.85 14.08
N VAL A 68 4.88 -6.12 13.81
CA VAL A 68 4.58 -4.86 14.50
C VAL A 68 3.25 -5.07 15.20
N GLY A 69 3.24 -4.94 16.52
CA GLY A 69 2.02 -4.96 17.32
C GLY A 69 1.54 -3.54 17.55
N VAL A 70 0.25 -3.27 17.42
CA VAL A 70 -0.31 -1.97 17.85
C VAL A 70 -0.79 -2.15 19.29
N VAL A 71 -0.27 -1.37 20.24
CA VAL A 71 -0.72 -1.35 21.64
C VAL A 71 -1.18 0.05 21.99
N ASP A 72 -2.37 0.16 22.58
CA ASP A 72 -3.09 1.43 22.78
C ASP A 72 -2.82 2.08 24.16
N ASP A 73 -1.59 1.96 24.69
CA ASP A 73 -1.30 2.30 26.11
C ASP A 73 -0.52 3.61 26.33
N GLY A 74 -0.49 4.51 25.35
CA GLY A 74 0.04 5.89 25.48
C GLY A 74 1.54 6.03 25.73
N GLN A 75 2.30 4.93 25.80
CA GLN A 75 3.74 4.90 26.05
C GLN A 75 4.49 4.43 24.80
N GLY A 76 4.96 5.36 23.95
CA GLY A 76 6.06 5.19 22.96
C GLY A 76 6.15 3.91 22.09
N ILE A 77 7.23 3.82 21.31
CA ILE A 77 7.57 2.59 20.58
C ILE A 77 8.50 1.78 21.47
N GLU A 78 8.07 0.61 21.95
CA GLU A 78 8.94 -0.36 22.63
C GLU A 78 9.32 -1.48 21.66
N MET A 79 10.61 -1.81 21.60
CA MET A 79 11.13 -2.99 20.91
C MET A 79 11.32 -4.11 21.92
N ARG A 80 10.79 -5.30 21.62
CA ARG A 80 11.08 -6.52 22.39
C ARG A 80 11.68 -7.58 21.48
N ASP A 81 12.75 -8.22 21.95
CA ASP A 81 13.30 -9.41 21.33
C ASP A 81 12.23 -10.51 21.39
N GLY A 82 11.91 -11.10 20.24
CA GLY A 82 11.00 -12.25 20.18
C GLY A 82 11.69 -13.55 20.59
N GLU A 83 10.92 -14.52 21.09
CA GLU A 83 11.45 -15.85 21.36
C GLU A 83 11.76 -16.62 20.06
N LEU A 84 12.61 -17.65 20.18
CA LEU A 84 13.27 -18.46 19.14
C LEU A 84 12.39 -18.98 17.97
N TRP A 85 11.06 -18.87 18.06
CA TRP A 85 10.07 -19.31 17.06
C TRP A 85 9.03 -18.21 16.74
N GLY A 86 9.46 -16.95 16.71
CA GLY A 86 8.63 -15.77 16.41
C GLY A 86 9.39 -14.63 15.72
N PRO A 87 8.74 -13.47 15.47
CA PRO A 87 9.39 -12.22 15.02
C PRO A 87 10.75 -12.00 15.65
N HIS A 88 11.75 -11.59 14.88
CA HIS A 88 13.02 -11.13 15.47
C HIS A 88 12.87 -9.81 16.23
N CYS A 89 11.84 -9.02 15.93
CA CYS A 89 11.56 -7.75 16.58
C CYS A 89 10.05 -7.49 16.58
N ILE A 90 9.54 -7.06 17.74
CA ILE A 90 8.17 -6.55 17.91
C ILE A 90 8.25 -5.04 18.10
N ILE A 91 7.55 -4.28 17.26
CA ILE A 91 7.47 -2.82 17.35
C ILE A 91 6.07 -2.45 17.83
N THR A 92 5.96 -1.72 18.93
CA THR A 92 4.70 -1.14 19.40
C THR A 92 4.41 0.21 18.73
N ILE A 93 3.25 0.41 18.12
CA ILE A 93 2.85 1.73 17.59
C ILE A 93 1.56 2.19 18.24
N HIS A 94 1.45 3.51 18.47
CA HIS A 94 0.24 4.15 18.99
C HIS A 94 -0.65 4.69 17.87
N GLY A 95 -1.94 4.38 17.96
CA GLY A 95 -3.00 4.88 17.10
C GLY A 95 -3.44 3.90 16.00
N ASN A 96 -4.42 4.33 15.20
CA ASN A 96 -5.08 3.43 14.25
C ASN A 96 -4.26 3.23 12.97
N LEU A 97 -3.88 1.99 12.68
CA LEU A 97 -3.25 1.53 11.45
C LEU A 97 -3.93 0.23 11.02
N ASP A 98 -4.27 0.14 9.74
CA ASP A 98 -4.92 -1.04 9.19
C ASP A 98 -3.93 -2.22 9.12
N PRO A 99 -4.39 -3.47 9.36
CA PRO A 99 -3.54 -4.64 9.22
C PRO A 99 -2.95 -4.76 7.80
N GLY A 100 -1.65 -5.03 7.69
CA GLY A 100 -1.01 -5.17 6.40
C GLY A 100 0.52 -5.08 6.39
N PRO A 101 1.13 -5.19 5.20
CA PRO A 101 2.57 -5.13 5.01
C PRO A 101 3.13 -3.69 4.94
N TYR A 102 4.09 -3.36 5.79
CA TYR A 102 4.69 -2.03 5.90
C TYR A 102 6.22 -2.06 5.80
N PHE A 103 6.78 -0.93 5.35
CA PHE A 103 8.19 -0.58 5.47
C PHE A 103 8.37 0.45 6.58
N VAL A 104 9.38 0.27 7.41
CA VAL A 104 9.83 1.27 8.38
C VAL A 104 11.11 1.92 7.84
N ILE A 105 11.05 3.20 7.49
CA ILE A 105 12.16 3.95 6.92
C ILE A 105 12.35 5.24 7.70
N ALA A 106 13.55 5.46 8.26
CA ALA A 106 13.96 6.73 8.86
C ALA A 106 12.86 7.39 9.71
N ASN A 107 12.32 6.66 10.68
CA ASN A 107 11.24 7.12 11.55
C ASN A 107 9.88 7.32 10.85
N SER A 108 9.58 6.63 9.76
CA SER A 108 8.27 6.71 9.12
C SER A 108 7.80 5.33 8.69
N ILE A 109 6.49 5.14 8.74
CA ILE A 109 5.83 3.90 8.32
C ILE A 109 5.20 4.15 6.96
N HIS A 110 5.49 3.25 6.01
CA HIS A 110 4.99 3.33 4.65
C HIS A 110 4.34 2.01 4.27
N GLN A 111 3.17 2.05 3.64
CA GLN A 111 2.56 0.84 3.10
C GLN A 111 3.49 0.22 2.06
N ALA A 112 3.67 -1.09 2.14
CA ALA A 112 4.46 -1.81 1.18
C ALA A 112 3.61 -2.19 -0.03
N TRP A 113 4.10 -1.82 -1.21
CA TRP A 113 3.47 -2.14 -2.48
C TRP A 113 4.38 -3.10 -3.24
N LYS A 114 3.78 -4.12 -3.84
CA LYS A 114 4.49 -5.05 -4.71
C LYS A 114 4.62 -4.45 -6.10
N LEU A 115 5.76 -4.69 -6.73
CA LEU A 115 6.01 -4.36 -8.12
C LEU A 115 5.87 -5.63 -8.96
N PHE A 116 4.88 -5.67 -9.84
CA PHE A 116 4.75 -6.73 -10.82
C PHE A 116 5.41 -6.32 -12.12
N HIS A 117 6.13 -7.26 -12.74
CA HIS A 117 6.78 -7.03 -14.02
C HIS A 117 5.74 -7.20 -15.12
N ASP A 118 5.57 -6.18 -15.96
CA ASP A 118 4.70 -6.23 -17.14
C ASP A 118 5.42 -6.89 -18.31
N VAL A 119 5.67 -8.20 -18.18
CA VAL A 119 6.42 -9.00 -19.16
C VAL A 119 5.74 -9.12 -20.53
N LEU A 120 4.47 -8.73 -20.62
CA LEU A 120 3.70 -8.75 -21.86
C LEU A 120 3.50 -7.35 -22.45
N ASP A 121 4.07 -6.32 -21.83
CA ASP A 121 3.86 -4.91 -22.20
C ASP A 121 2.36 -4.56 -22.33
N ALA A 122 1.54 -5.16 -21.46
CA ALA A 122 0.08 -5.07 -21.51
C ALA A 122 -0.44 -3.71 -21.03
N PHE A 123 0.33 -3.00 -20.20
CA PHE A 123 -0.04 -1.73 -19.61
C PHE A 123 0.75 -0.59 -20.22
N SER A 124 0.10 0.46 -20.73
CA SER A 124 0.81 1.65 -21.21
C SER A 124 1.57 2.35 -20.08
N MET A 125 0.96 2.45 -18.90
CA MET A 125 1.56 2.99 -17.67
C MET A 125 0.80 2.52 -16.43
N ALA A 126 1.49 2.49 -15.29
CA ALA A 126 0.85 2.38 -13.99
C ALA A 126 0.48 3.78 -13.47
N VAL A 127 -0.54 3.86 -12.62
CA VAL A 127 -0.98 5.12 -12.00
C VAL A 127 -1.25 4.89 -10.53
N TYR A 128 -1.00 5.92 -9.72
CA TYR A 128 -1.34 5.88 -8.30
C TYR A 128 -1.92 7.21 -7.85
N SER A 129 -2.69 7.18 -6.76
CA SER A 129 -3.18 8.39 -6.11
C SER A 129 -2.28 8.75 -4.93
N ARG A 130 -1.94 10.03 -4.79
CA ARG A 130 -1.28 10.57 -3.59
C ARG A 130 -2.25 10.69 -2.40
N ASN A 131 -3.56 10.82 -2.67
CA ASN A 131 -4.60 11.02 -1.67
C ASN A 131 -5.68 9.94 -1.83
N VAL A 132 -5.92 9.14 -0.77
CA VAL A 132 -6.89 8.03 -0.80
C VAL A 132 -8.34 8.52 -0.79
N ASN A 133 -8.60 9.79 -0.42
CA ASN A 133 -9.91 10.42 -0.58
C ASN A 133 -10.17 10.83 -2.04
N ILE A 134 -10.43 9.83 -2.89
CA ILE A 134 -10.87 9.99 -4.29
C ILE A 134 -12.36 10.41 -4.37
N THR A 135 -13.03 10.49 -3.22
CA THR A 135 -14.48 10.73 -3.07
C THR A 135 -14.89 12.21 -3.09
N GLY A 136 -13.94 13.15 -3.06
CA GLY A 136 -14.21 14.58 -3.19
C GLY A 136 -14.52 15.03 -4.64
N PRO A 137 -15.30 16.11 -4.84
CA PRO A 137 -15.59 16.67 -6.17
C PRO A 137 -14.33 17.13 -6.91
N THR A 138 -13.26 17.42 -6.18
CA THR A 138 -11.89 17.49 -6.70
C THR A 138 -11.30 16.08 -6.73
N SER A 139 -11.59 15.34 -7.79
CA SER A 139 -10.98 14.03 -8.03
C SER A 139 -9.46 14.17 -7.87
N SER A 140 -8.87 13.46 -6.91
CA SER A 140 -7.43 13.49 -6.67
C SER A 140 -6.72 13.18 -7.99
N LYS A 141 -5.85 14.10 -8.39
CA LYS A 141 -5.04 13.98 -9.60
C LYS A 141 -4.23 12.69 -9.50
N LEU A 142 -4.50 11.74 -10.40
CA LEU A 142 -3.70 10.54 -10.53
C LEU A 142 -2.32 10.91 -11.05
N ILE A 143 -1.32 10.19 -10.56
CA ILE A 143 0.08 10.41 -10.90
C ILE A 143 0.53 9.22 -11.75
N PRO A 144 0.96 9.46 -12.99
CA PRO A 144 1.62 8.43 -13.79
C PRO A 144 2.89 7.95 -13.08
N LEU A 145 3.03 6.63 -12.98
CA LEU A 145 4.24 6.00 -12.50
C LEU A 145 5.04 5.48 -13.68
N THR A 146 6.25 6.02 -13.85
CA THR A 146 7.21 5.58 -14.85
C THR A 146 8.33 4.85 -14.11
N LEU A 147 8.11 3.56 -13.86
CA LEU A 147 9.07 2.70 -13.19
C LEU A 147 9.39 1.50 -14.08
N LEU A 148 10.68 1.21 -14.20
CA LEU A 148 11.19 -0.01 -14.81
C LEU A 148 11.55 -1.00 -13.70
N ASP A 149 11.57 -2.28 -14.04
CA ASP A 149 12.07 -3.32 -13.16
C ASP A 149 13.59 -3.21 -12.95
N GLU A 150 14.14 -4.07 -12.08
CA GLU A 150 15.54 -4.01 -11.65
C GLU A 150 16.53 -4.13 -12.81
N ASP A 151 16.21 -4.95 -13.81
CA ASP A 151 17.02 -5.14 -15.01
C ASP A 151 16.78 -4.04 -16.08
N GLY A 152 15.78 -3.18 -15.88
CA GLY A 152 15.41 -2.12 -16.80
C GLY A 152 14.72 -2.61 -18.08
N ILE A 153 14.23 -3.84 -18.10
CA ILE A 153 13.67 -4.51 -19.28
C ILE A 153 12.16 -4.28 -19.33
N TRP A 154 11.47 -4.48 -18.22
CA TRP A 154 10.01 -4.47 -18.15
C TRP A 154 9.51 -3.25 -17.38
N LYS A 155 8.33 -2.78 -17.74
CA LYS A 155 7.62 -1.80 -16.89
C LYS A 155 7.17 -2.49 -15.61
N ALA A 156 7.15 -1.71 -14.52
CA ALA A 156 6.65 -2.17 -13.24
C ALA A 156 5.24 -1.65 -12.96
N VAL A 157 4.34 -2.54 -12.56
CA VAL A 157 2.99 -2.21 -12.09
C VAL A 157 2.98 -2.27 -10.57
N THR A 158 2.79 -1.11 -9.94
CA THR A 158 2.63 -1.02 -8.48
C THR A 158 1.28 -1.54 -8.05
N VAL A 159 1.31 -2.37 -7.01
CA VAL A 159 0.15 -3.04 -6.48
C VAL A 159 0.16 -2.98 -4.96
N PRO A 160 -0.83 -2.34 -4.32
CA PRO A 160 -0.98 -2.42 -2.88
C PRO A 160 -1.51 -3.80 -2.45
N SER A 161 -1.21 -4.16 -1.20
CA SER A 161 -1.77 -5.32 -0.52
C SER A 161 -3.29 -5.25 -0.43
N ARG A 162 -3.96 -6.40 -0.58
CA ARG A 162 -5.41 -6.52 -0.42
C ARG A 162 -5.87 -6.42 1.04
N CYS A 163 -4.97 -6.60 2.01
CA CYS A 163 -5.29 -6.51 3.44
C CYS A 163 -5.85 -5.13 3.83
N TYR A 164 -5.50 -4.08 3.09
CA TYR A 164 -6.01 -2.72 3.30
C TYR A 164 -7.41 -2.46 2.74
N PHE A 165 -7.94 -3.34 1.89
CA PHE A 165 -9.15 -3.08 1.12
C PHE A 165 -10.11 -4.25 1.24
N LEU A 166 -10.89 -4.26 2.33
CA LEU A 166 -11.87 -5.30 2.60
C LEU A 166 -13.25 -4.94 1.99
N PRO A 167 -13.87 -5.85 1.21
CA PRO A 167 -15.20 -5.62 0.66
C PRO A 167 -16.24 -5.27 1.72
N SER A 168 -17.04 -4.26 1.44
CA SER A 168 -18.16 -3.83 2.29
C SER A 168 -19.41 -3.56 1.44
N LYS A 169 -20.55 -3.27 2.08
CA LYS A 169 -21.78 -2.92 1.35
C LYS A 169 -21.61 -1.65 0.50
N ASP A 170 -20.84 -0.69 1.00
CA ASP A 170 -20.60 0.58 0.33
C ASP A 170 -19.46 0.48 -0.71
N HIS A 171 -18.48 -0.40 -0.44
CA HIS A 171 -17.32 -0.67 -1.30
C HIS A 171 -17.24 -2.16 -1.67
N PRO A 172 -18.13 -2.66 -2.54
CA PRO A 172 -18.22 -4.08 -2.84
C PRO A 172 -17.07 -4.62 -3.69
N LEU A 173 -16.31 -3.74 -4.36
CA LEU A 173 -15.16 -4.10 -5.19
C LEU A 173 -13.83 -3.83 -4.46
N ALA A 174 -13.86 -3.57 -3.15
CA ALA A 174 -12.64 -3.32 -2.41
C ALA A 174 -11.67 -4.51 -2.49
N GLY A 175 -10.40 -4.20 -2.77
CA GLY A 175 -9.35 -5.19 -3.02
C GLY A 175 -9.29 -5.70 -4.46
N MET A 176 -10.24 -5.30 -5.33
CA MET A 176 -10.13 -5.54 -6.76
C MET A 176 -9.17 -4.57 -7.42
N ARG A 177 -8.53 -5.04 -8.50
CA ARG A 177 -7.65 -4.23 -9.34
C ARG A 177 -8.30 -4.01 -10.68
N ILE A 178 -8.18 -2.79 -11.17
CA ILE A 178 -8.95 -2.32 -12.31
C ILE A 178 -7.97 -1.77 -13.34
N THR A 179 -8.23 -2.09 -14.60
CA THR A 179 -7.43 -1.62 -15.72
C THR A 179 -8.32 -0.72 -16.55
N VAL A 180 -7.89 0.52 -16.79
CA VAL A 180 -8.66 1.49 -17.55
C VAL A 180 -8.05 1.61 -18.93
N LYS A 181 -8.86 1.42 -19.97
CA LYS A 181 -8.41 1.60 -21.35
C LYS A 181 -8.01 3.06 -21.57
N ASP A 182 -6.93 3.27 -22.30
CA ASP A 182 -6.29 4.58 -22.53
C ASP A 182 -7.15 5.62 -23.27
N ASN A 183 -8.30 5.23 -23.83
CA ASN A 183 -9.26 6.18 -24.41
C ASN A 183 -10.28 6.72 -23.40
N TYR A 184 -10.15 6.35 -22.12
CA TYR A 184 -10.97 6.89 -21.05
C TYR A 184 -10.16 7.86 -20.20
N PRO A 185 -10.59 9.13 -20.11
CA PRO A 185 -9.82 10.17 -19.46
C PRO A 185 -9.68 9.90 -17.96
N LEU A 186 -8.47 10.15 -17.45
CA LEU A 186 -8.08 10.02 -16.06
C LEU A 186 -7.44 11.33 -15.62
N ALA A 187 -8.03 12.02 -14.64
CA ALA A 187 -7.54 13.33 -14.21
C ALA A 187 -6.06 13.27 -13.79
N GLY A 188 -5.20 14.04 -14.46
CA GLY A 188 -3.75 14.08 -14.23
C GLY A 188 -2.92 13.15 -15.08
N VAL A 189 -3.55 12.28 -15.86
CA VAL A 189 -2.92 11.33 -16.77
C VAL A 189 -3.26 11.72 -18.19
N LYS A 190 -2.34 11.48 -19.12
CA LYS A 190 -2.50 11.85 -20.52
C LYS A 190 -3.02 10.67 -21.33
N SER A 191 -4.24 10.78 -21.84
CA SER A 191 -4.78 9.81 -22.80
C SER A 191 -3.94 9.83 -24.08
N THR A 192 -3.43 8.67 -24.51
CA THR A 192 -2.59 8.59 -25.71
C THR A 192 -3.38 8.27 -26.97
N PHE A 193 -4.55 7.66 -26.84
CA PHE A 193 -5.34 7.06 -27.91
C PHE A 193 -4.49 6.15 -28.82
N SER A 194 -3.43 5.55 -28.27
CA SER A 194 -2.42 4.80 -29.05
C SER A 194 -1.81 5.59 -30.22
N SER A 195 -1.78 6.92 -30.13
CA SER A 195 -1.29 7.83 -31.16
C SER A 195 -0.25 8.78 -30.61
N ARG A 196 0.98 8.70 -31.16
CA ARG A 196 2.08 9.59 -30.79
C ARG A 196 1.75 11.05 -31.10
N THR A 197 1.06 11.33 -32.21
CA THR A 197 0.66 12.69 -32.59
C THR A 197 -0.41 13.24 -31.64
N TYR A 198 -1.38 12.42 -31.23
CA TYR A 198 -2.35 12.82 -30.22
C TYR A 198 -1.65 13.13 -28.89
N THR A 199 -0.76 12.23 -28.49
CA THR A 199 0.09 12.39 -27.30
C THR A 199 1.05 13.58 -27.43
N ALA A 200 1.44 14.04 -28.61
CA ALA A 200 2.26 15.26 -28.71
C ALA A 200 1.42 16.54 -28.60
N THR A 201 0.15 16.47 -29.01
CA THR A 201 -0.73 17.64 -29.18
C THR A 201 -1.44 18.06 -27.89
N TYR A 202 -1.92 17.10 -27.10
CA TYR A 202 -2.79 17.37 -25.95
C TYR A 202 -2.04 17.23 -24.62
N ASP A 203 -2.47 17.95 -23.58
CA ASP A 203 -1.92 17.80 -22.23
C ASP A 203 -2.58 16.64 -21.46
N ALA A 204 -2.24 16.50 -20.18
CA ALA A 204 -2.92 15.57 -19.29
C ALA A 204 -4.41 15.93 -19.13
N ASP A 205 -5.26 14.91 -18.99
CA ASP A 205 -6.69 15.11 -18.82
C ASP A 205 -6.99 15.84 -17.51
N ILE A 206 -7.96 16.75 -17.56
CA ILE A 206 -8.37 17.56 -16.39
C ILE A 206 -9.49 16.89 -15.57
N TYR A 207 -10.06 15.80 -16.06
CA TYR A 207 -11.16 15.09 -15.43
C TYR A 207 -11.02 13.57 -15.59
N THR A 208 -11.64 12.83 -14.66
CA THR A 208 -11.78 11.38 -14.75
C THR A 208 -13.17 11.04 -15.30
N ALA A 209 -13.25 10.13 -16.26
CA ALA A 209 -14.52 9.68 -16.84
C ALA A 209 -15.53 9.25 -15.76
N ALA A 210 -16.81 9.59 -15.94
CA ALA A 210 -17.83 9.41 -14.90
C ALA A 210 -17.98 7.95 -14.42
N PHE A 211 -17.94 6.99 -15.35
CA PHE A 211 -18.01 5.58 -14.99
C PHE A 211 -16.74 5.10 -14.27
N VAL A 212 -15.56 5.60 -14.63
CA VAL A 212 -14.30 5.29 -13.95
C VAL A 212 -14.33 5.83 -12.52
N ARG A 213 -14.83 7.05 -12.32
CA ARG A 213 -15.03 7.61 -10.97
C ARG A 213 -15.95 6.74 -10.12
N LYS A 214 -17.06 6.26 -10.70
CA LYS A 214 -17.97 5.35 -10.00
C LYS A 214 -17.28 4.02 -9.66
N LEU A 215 -16.47 3.50 -10.58
CA LEU A 215 -15.77 2.24 -10.38
C LEU A 215 -14.70 2.36 -9.29
N ILE A 216 -13.92 3.44 -9.29
CA ILE A 216 -12.97 3.76 -8.21
C ILE A 216 -13.68 3.93 -6.87
N HIS A 217 -14.89 4.49 -6.83
CA HIS A 217 -15.64 4.63 -5.59
C HIS A 217 -16.10 3.29 -5.00
N LEU A 218 -16.27 2.25 -5.83
CA LEU A 218 -16.71 0.93 -5.38
C LEU A 218 -15.54 0.04 -4.94
N VAL A 219 -14.31 0.38 -5.33
CA VAL A 219 -13.04 -0.25 -4.91
C VAL A 219 -12.54 0.39 -3.63
#